data_AF-A0A2N5HYZ7-F1
#
_entry.id   AF-A0A2N5HYZ7-F1
#
_cell.length_a   1.000
_cell.length_b   1.000
_cell.length_c   1.000
_cell.angle_alpha   90.00
_cell.angle_beta   90.00
_cell.angle_gamma   90.00
#
_symmetry.space_group_name_H-M   'P 1'
#
loop_
_entity.id
_entity.type
_entity.pdbx_description
1 polymer ?
#
loop_
_entity_poly.entity_id
_entity_poly.type
_entity_poly.pdbx_seq_one_letter_code
_entity_poly.pdbx_strand_id
1 'polypeptide(L)'
;MSETAKLKESLWNDVTTESSKRGYISTTRGKAKAKVEGIFRSEILLSIFRNNEKRMFKIYRRDFDQAIDVLESKGRVRQGEISNKDRRYVIGAMTIFVNNYFTYTDEMDSDGKNHPFLRWSAYGKENLLMRKRATHE
;
A
#
# COMPACT_ATOMS: atom_id res chain seq x y z
N MET A 1 5.61 -4.59 -23.55
CA MET A 1 5.23 -4.11 -22.20
C MET A 1 6.44 -3.46 -21.55
N SER A 2 6.27 -2.30 -20.91
CA SER A 2 7.34 -1.65 -20.13
C SER A 2 7.69 -2.46 -18.87
N GLU A 3 8.88 -2.23 -18.30
CA GLU A 3 9.31 -2.86 -17.04
C GLU A 3 8.35 -2.52 -15.89
N THR A 4 7.89 -1.27 -15.82
CA THR A 4 6.88 -0.81 -14.86
C THR A 4 5.56 -1.58 -14.98
N ALA A 5 5.10 -1.87 -16.20
CA ALA A 5 3.86 -2.63 -16.41
C ALA A 5 4.01 -4.08 -15.92
N LYS A 6 5.18 -4.71 -16.13
CA LYS A 6 5.48 -6.05 -15.61
C LYS A 6 5.53 -6.06 -14.08
N LEU A 7 6.15 -5.04 -13.48
CA LEU A 7 6.19 -4.89 -12.02
C LEU A 7 4.77 -4.78 -11.44
N LYS A 8 3.93 -3.90 -11.99
CA LYS A 8 2.54 -3.72 -11.52
C LYS A 8 1.72 -5.01 -11.62
N GLU A 9 1.84 -5.74 -12.73
CA GLU A 9 1.21 -7.06 -12.89
C GLU A 9 1.67 -8.06 -11.82
N SER A 10 2.99 -8.16 -11.61
CA SER A 10 3.56 -9.06 -10.61
C SER A 10 3.05 -8.72 -9.21
N LEU A 11 3.11 -7.45 -8.83
CA LEU A 11 2.66 -7.00 -7.51
C LEU A 11 1.15 -7.20 -7.30
N TRP A 12 0.34 -7.05 -8.34
CA TRP A 12 -1.09 -7.35 -8.27
C TRP A 12 -1.36 -8.84 -8.06
N ASN A 13 -0.65 -9.71 -8.77
CA ASN A 13 -0.78 -11.17 -8.62
C ASN A 13 -0.34 -11.64 -7.23
N ASP A 14 0.72 -11.04 -6.70
CA ASP A 14 1.18 -11.31 -5.34
C ASP A 14 0.13 -10.90 -4.29
N VAL A 15 -0.38 -9.67 -4.40
CA VAL A 15 -1.41 -9.15 -3.49
C VAL A 15 -2.66 -10.02 -3.50
N THR A 16 -3.15 -10.41 -4.68
CA THR A 16 -4.34 -11.27 -4.81
C THR A 16 -4.09 -12.67 -4.24
N THR A 17 -2.97 -13.30 -4.59
CA THR A 17 -2.58 -14.62 -4.05
C THR A 17 -2.58 -14.63 -2.52
N GLU A 18 -2.04 -13.58 -1.91
CA GLU A 18 -1.78 -13.56 -0.47
C GLU A 18 -2.99 -13.09 0.33
N SER A 19 -3.76 -12.18 -0.25
CA SER A 19 -5.10 -11.86 0.25
C SER A 19 -5.98 -13.11 0.26
N SER A 20 -5.86 -13.98 -0.76
CA SER A 20 -6.58 -15.26 -0.81
C SER A 20 -6.15 -16.19 0.32
N LYS A 21 -4.85 -16.33 0.57
CA LYS A 21 -4.32 -17.22 1.64
C LYS A 21 -4.71 -16.74 3.04
N ARG A 22 -4.61 -15.43 3.29
CA ARG A 22 -4.84 -14.83 4.61
C ARG A 22 -6.31 -14.59 4.92
N GLY A 23 -7.14 -14.37 3.89
CA GLY A 23 -8.55 -14.03 4.05
C GLY A 23 -8.82 -12.62 4.58
N TYR A 24 -7.80 -11.75 4.66
CA TYR A 24 -7.97 -10.35 5.08
C TYR A 24 -6.92 -9.41 4.46
N ILE A 25 -7.25 -8.13 4.41
CA ILE A 25 -6.36 -7.02 4.06
C ILE A 25 -6.26 -6.03 5.22
N SER A 26 -5.04 -5.66 5.60
CA SER A 26 -4.77 -4.66 6.65
C SER A 26 -4.91 -3.24 6.11
N THR A 27 -4.94 -2.22 6.97
CA THR A 27 -4.82 -0.81 6.59
C THR A 27 -3.47 -0.26 7.00
N THR A 28 -3.04 0.84 6.38
CA THR A 28 -1.80 1.55 6.73
C THR A 28 -1.79 2.17 8.12
N ARG A 29 -2.92 2.16 8.83
CA ARG A 29 -3.08 2.66 10.20
C ARG A 29 -2.99 1.54 11.25
N GLY A 30 -2.48 0.37 10.85
CA GLY A 30 -1.91 -0.64 11.75
C GLY A 30 -2.88 -1.46 12.61
N LYS A 31 -4.22 -1.28 12.54
CA LYS A 31 -5.16 -2.09 13.36
C LYS A 31 -6.47 -2.49 12.69
N ALA A 32 -6.98 -1.71 11.74
CA ALA A 32 -8.19 -2.10 11.00
C ALA A 32 -7.85 -3.13 9.93
N LYS A 33 -8.57 -4.26 9.94
CA LYS A 33 -8.53 -5.31 8.91
C LYS A 33 -9.88 -5.38 8.21
N ALA A 34 -9.85 -5.64 6.91
CA ALA A 34 -11.02 -5.99 6.13
C ALA A 34 -10.95 -7.46 5.74
N LYS A 35 -12.05 -8.18 5.88
CA LYS A 35 -12.15 -9.57 5.45
C LYS A 35 -12.26 -9.61 3.91
N VAL A 36 -11.55 -10.55 3.29
CA VAL A 36 -11.67 -10.83 1.87
C VAL A 36 -12.90 -11.70 1.66
N GLU A 37 -13.85 -11.19 0.86
CA GLU A 37 -15.09 -11.88 0.53
C GLU A 37 -15.02 -12.52 -0.85
N GLY A 38 -14.20 -11.97 -1.76
CA GLY A 38 -13.97 -12.52 -3.08
C GLY A 38 -12.81 -11.83 -3.80
N ILE A 39 -12.15 -12.58 -4.67
CA ILE A 39 -11.09 -12.08 -5.54
C ILE A 39 -11.50 -12.36 -6.97
N PHE A 40 -11.55 -11.30 -7.77
CA PHE A 40 -11.91 -11.33 -9.18
C PHE A 40 -10.75 -10.80 -10.00
N ARG A 41 -10.83 -10.97 -11.32
CA ARG A 41 -9.76 -10.62 -12.25
C ARG A 41 -9.25 -9.16 -12.10
N SER A 42 -10.15 -8.24 -11.79
CA SER A 42 -9.87 -6.80 -11.74
C SER A 42 -10.22 -6.14 -10.41
N GLU A 43 -10.67 -6.90 -9.41
CA GLU A 43 -11.10 -6.37 -8.12
C GLU A 43 -10.98 -7.36 -6.97
N ILE A 44 -10.79 -6.85 -5.76
CA ILE A 44 -10.89 -7.59 -4.50
C ILE A 44 -12.09 -7.03 -3.75
N LEU A 45 -13.06 -7.90 -3.43
CA LEU A 45 -14.22 -7.56 -2.63
C LEU A 45 -13.90 -7.74 -1.14
N LEU A 46 -14.16 -6.69 -0.38
CA LEU A 46 -13.82 -6.60 1.04
C LEU A 46 -15.04 -6.29 1.89
N SER A 47 -15.04 -6.82 3.11
CA SER A 47 -16.01 -6.45 4.15
C SER A 47 -15.32 -5.97 5.43
N ILE A 48 -15.94 -4.98 6.06
CA ILE A 48 -15.57 -4.52 7.41
C ILE A 48 -16.82 -4.47 8.27
N PHE A 49 -16.65 -4.75 9.56
CA PHE A 49 -17.67 -4.47 10.56
C PHE A 49 -17.40 -3.11 11.17
N ARG A 50 -18.38 -2.22 11.08
CA ARG A 50 -18.35 -0.89 11.70
C ARG A 50 -19.71 -0.60 12.30
N ASN A 51 -19.76 -0.25 13.59
CA ASN A 51 -21.01 0.03 14.31
C ASN A 51 -22.05 -1.11 14.18
N ASN A 52 -21.61 -2.37 14.29
CA ASN A 52 -22.42 -3.57 14.10
C ASN A 52 -23.03 -3.74 12.69
N GLU A 53 -22.68 -2.89 11.72
CA GLU A 53 -23.07 -3.03 10.33
C GLU A 53 -21.93 -3.62 9.50
N LYS A 54 -22.24 -4.63 8.68
CA LYS A 54 -21.34 -5.11 7.63
C LYS A 54 -21.35 -4.11 6.48
N ARG A 55 -20.21 -3.49 6.19
CA ARG A 55 -20.03 -2.62 5.03
C ARG A 55 -19.13 -3.30 4.00
N MET A 56 -19.56 -3.28 2.75
CA MET A 56 -18.85 -3.85 1.62
C MET A 56 -18.15 -2.75 0.83
N PHE A 57 -16.94 -3.03 0.35
CA PHE A 57 -16.22 -2.14 -0.56
C PHE A 57 -15.29 -2.95 -1.46
N LYS A 58 -14.74 -2.31 -2.48
CA LYS A 58 -13.95 -2.96 -3.53
C LYS A 58 -12.62 -2.24 -3.72
N ILE A 59 -11.55 -3.00 -3.86
CA ILE A 59 -10.28 -2.50 -4.38
C ILE A 59 -10.23 -2.87 -5.85
N TYR A 60 -10.19 -1.88 -6.74
CA TYR A 60 -9.99 -2.13 -8.17
C TYR A 60 -8.50 -2.11 -8.52
N ARG A 61 -8.16 -2.89 -9.55
CA ARG A 61 -6.81 -2.89 -10.12
C ARG A 61 -6.32 -1.50 -10.56
N ARG A 62 -7.19 -0.68 -11.13
CA ARG A 62 -6.85 0.71 -11.50
C ARG A 62 -6.43 1.57 -10.31
N ASP A 63 -7.04 1.35 -9.14
CA ASP A 63 -6.70 2.10 -7.92
C ASP A 63 -5.35 1.65 -7.37
N PHE A 64 -5.02 0.38 -7.56
CA PHE A 64 -3.69 -0.18 -7.28
C PHE A 64 -2.62 0.42 -8.20
N ASP A 65 -2.85 0.43 -9.51
CA ASP A 65 -1.91 0.98 -10.48
C ASP A 65 -1.62 2.46 -10.22
N GLN A 66 -2.67 3.25 -9.95
CA GLN A 66 -2.54 4.67 -9.62
C GLN A 66 -1.77 4.91 -8.31
N ALA A 67 -1.92 4.02 -7.31
CA ALA A 67 -1.14 4.13 -6.09
C ALA A 67 0.35 3.93 -6.37
N ILE A 68 0.72 2.95 -7.20
CA ILE A 68 2.11 2.74 -7.65
C ILE A 68 2.62 3.98 -8.40
N ASP A 69 1.86 4.54 -9.34
CA ASP A 69 2.28 5.72 -10.11
C ASP A 69 2.59 6.94 -9.22
N VAL A 70 1.73 7.19 -8.23
CA VAL A 70 1.94 8.27 -7.26
C VAL A 70 3.18 8.01 -6.40
N LEU A 71 3.46 6.76 -6.08
CA LEU A 71 4.60 6.38 -5.24
C LEU A 71 5.92 6.40 -6.02
N GLU A 72 5.91 5.99 -7.29
CA GLU A 72 7.06 6.11 -8.21
C GLU A 72 7.41 7.57 -8.47
N SER A 73 6.42 8.41 -8.76
CA SER A 73 6.67 9.84 -9.10
C SER A 73 7.14 10.66 -7.90
N LYS A 74 6.57 10.44 -6.71
CA LYS A 74 6.90 11.24 -5.52
C LYS A 74 8.03 10.65 -4.69
N GLY A 75 8.24 9.32 -4.73
CA GLY A 75 9.17 8.57 -3.88
C GLY A 75 8.81 8.56 -2.38
N ARG A 76 8.10 9.57 -1.89
CA ARG A 76 7.65 9.78 -0.52
C ARG A 76 6.26 10.43 -0.52
N VAL A 77 5.31 9.82 0.18
CA VAL A 77 3.92 10.31 0.27
C VAL A 77 3.42 10.32 1.70
N ARG A 78 2.79 11.42 2.11
CA ARG A 78 2.06 11.51 3.37
C ARG A 78 0.76 10.72 3.24
N GLN A 79 0.44 9.86 4.21
CA GLN A 79 -0.78 9.04 4.11
C GLN A 79 -2.07 9.87 4.00
N GLY A 80 -2.07 11.09 4.54
CA GLY A 80 -3.22 12.01 4.49
C GLY A 80 -3.46 12.63 3.11
N GLU A 81 -2.46 12.66 2.22
CA GLU A 81 -2.56 13.23 0.87
C GLU A 81 -3.15 12.26 -0.15
N ILE A 82 -3.41 11.03 0.28
CA ILE A 82 -4.06 10.01 -0.52
C ILE A 82 -5.56 10.30 -0.45
N SER A 83 -6.01 11.10 -1.41
CA SER A 83 -7.28 11.83 -1.43
C SER A 83 -8.54 10.98 -1.24
N ASN A 84 -8.45 9.65 -1.36
CA ASN A 84 -9.59 8.75 -1.17
C ASN A 84 -9.36 7.78 0.01
N LYS A 85 -10.28 7.77 0.99
CA LYS A 85 -10.24 6.89 2.17
C LYS A 85 -10.16 5.41 1.79
N ASP A 86 -10.74 5.02 0.65
CA ASP A 86 -10.74 3.64 0.15
C ASP A 86 -9.34 3.17 -0.32
N ARG A 87 -8.46 4.11 -0.71
CA ARG A 87 -7.08 3.81 -1.11
C ARG A 87 -6.16 3.44 0.05
N ARG A 88 -6.60 3.62 1.30
CA ARG A 88 -5.88 3.10 2.47
C ARG A 88 -5.83 1.58 2.50
N TYR A 89 -6.84 0.93 1.91
CA TYR A 89 -6.85 -0.51 1.72
C TYR A 89 -6.02 -0.94 0.51
N VAL A 90 -5.87 -0.10 -0.52
CA VAL A 90 -4.91 -0.34 -1.62
C VAL A 90 -3.49 -0.44 -1.05
N ILE A 91 -3.07 0.56 -0.29
CA ILE A 91 -1.72 0.55 0.30
C ILE A 91 -1.63 -0.53 1.37
N GLY A 92 -2.69 -0.73 2.16
CA GLY A 92 -2.77 -1.81 3.11
C GLY A 92 -2.60 -3.20 2.47
N ALA A 93 -3.22 -3.43 1.30
CA ALA A 93 -3.02 -4.62 0.49
C ALA A 93 -1.56 -4.74 0.04
N MET A 94 -0.97 -3.63 -0.40
CA MET A 94 0.45 -3.57 -0.72
C MET A 94 1.32 -3.92 0.50
N THR A 95 1.00 -3.48 1.73
CA THR A 95 1.85 -3.81 2.89
C THR A 95 1.96 -5.31 3.20
N ILE A 96 1.05 -6.14 2.71
CA ILE A 96 1.07 -7.59 2.93
C ILE A 96 2.26 -8.24 2.21
N PHE A 97 2.64 -7.71 1.04
CA PHE A 97 3.69 -8.29 0.18
C PHE A 97 4.80 -7.33 -0.24
N VAL A 98 4.46 -6.06 -0.30
CA VAL A 98 5.32 -4.97 -0.75
C VAL A 98 6.09 -4.35 0.42
N ASN A 99 6.18 -5.04 1.56
CA ASN A 99 7.06 -4.66 2.68
C ASN A 99 8.54 -4.54 2.26
N ASN A 100 8.91 -5.13 1.13
CA ASN A 100 10.22 -4.95 0.51
C ASN A 100 10.33 -3.70 -0.35
N TYR A 101 9.25 -3.03 -0.77
CA TYR A 101 9.36 -1.80 -1.58
C TYR A 101 8.84 -0.55 -0.84
N PHE A 102 8.20 -0.73 0.33
CA PHE A 102 7.78 0.36 1.19
C PHE A 102 8.47 0.34 2.55
N THR A 103 8.76 1.51 3.09
CA THR A 103 9.07 1.69 4.51
C THR A 103 8.11 2.71 5.12
N TYR A 104 7.54 2.36 6.27
CA TYR A 104 6.78 3.28 7.09
C TYR A 104 7.74 4.08 7.96
N THR A 105 7.65 5.40 7.89
CA THR A 105 8.42 6.31 8.75
C THR A 105 7.48 7.35 9.34
N ASP A 106 7.55 7.54 10.66
CA ASP A 106 7.01 8.74 11.27
C ASP A 106 8.08 9.83 11.16
N GLU A 107 7.73 10.93 10.51
CA GLU A 107 8.64 12.05 10.32
C GLU A 107 8.02 13.32 10.90
N MET A 108 8.85 14.11 11.57
CA MET A 108 8.44 15.38 12.15
C MET A 108 8.35 16.46 11.06
N ASP A 109 7.20 17.11 10.99
CA ASP A 109 6.93 18.31 10.20
C ASP A 109 7.65 19.53 10.81
N SER A 110 7.87 20.56 10.00
CA SER A 110 8.20 21.94 10.41
C SER A 110 7.44 22.44 11.66
N ASP A 111 6.20 22.00 11.85
CA ASP A 111 5.34 22.33 12.99
C ASP A 111 5.58 21.46 14.24
N GLY A 112 6.60 20.60 14.24
CA GLY A 112 6.92 19.70 15.35
C GLY A 112 5.97 18.50 15.50
N LYS A 113 5.08 18.28 14.53
CA LYS A 113 4.11 17.17 14.54
C LYS A 113 4.64 15.97 13.78
N ASN A 114 4.51 14.78 14.36
CA ASN A 114 4.84 13.54 13.66
C ASN A 114 3.73 13.17 12.67
N HIS A 115 4.13 12.92 11.43
CA HIS A 115 3.23 12.46 10.38
C HIS A 115 3.71 11.16 9.77
N PRO A 116 2.76 10.25 9.46
CA PRO A 116 3.10 8.98 8.85
C PRO A 116 3.37 9.16 7.35
N PHE A 117 4.56 8.73 6.93
CA PHE A 117 4.99 8.70 5.54
C PHE A 117 5.18 7.27 5.03
N LEU A 118 4.89 7.11 3.75
CA LEU A 118 5.25 5.93 2.96
C LEU A 118 6.43 6.32 2.06
N ARG A 119 7.57 5.67 2.26
CA ARG A 119 8.72 5.78 1.34
C ARG A 119 8.73 4.59 0.40
N TRP A 120 8.83 4.85 -0.89
CA TRP A 120 8.85 3.85 -1.96
C TRP A 120 10.27 3.65 -2.50
N SER A 121 10.61 2.40 -2.83
CA SER A 121 11.77 2.05 -3.65
C SER A 121 11.35 1.00 -4.65
N ALA A 122 11.32 1.35 -5.94
CA ALA A 122 11.03 0.43 -7.03
C ALA A 122 12.04 -0.74 -7.14
N TYR A 123 13.18 -0.65 -6.44
CA TYR A 123 14.27 -1.64 -6.44
C TYR A 123 14.42 -2.39 -5.12
N GLY A 124 13.41 -2.30 -4.24
CA GLY A 124 13.44 -2.98 -2.95
C GLY A 124 14.13 -2.22 -1.80
N LYS A 125 14.00 -2.75 -0.59
CA LYS A 125 14.35 -2.13 0.70
C LYS A 125 15.85 -2.10 0.92
N GLU A 126 16.57 -3.05 0.34
CA GLU A 126 18.03 -3.09 0.38
C GLU A 126 18.65 -1.84 -0.25
N ASN A 127 18.10 -1.36 -1.37
CA ASN A 127 18.52 -0.09 -1.99
C ASN A 127 18.19 1.15 -1.13
N LEU A 128 17.09 1.12 -0.38
CA LEU A 128 16.69 2.19 0.55
C LEU A 128 17.66 2.31 1.74
N LEU A 129 18.14 1.18 2.26
CA LEU A 129 19.09 1.13 3.39
C LEU A 129 20.51 1.53 2.98
N MET A 130 20.95 1.18 1.77
CA MET A 130 22.26 1.60 1.26
C MET A 130 22.34 3.12 1.05
N ARG A 131 21.27 3.76 0.54
CA ARG A 131 21.25 5.22 0.36
C ARG A 131 21.24 5.99 1.68
N LYS A 132 20.64 5.44 2.75
CA LYS A 132 20.72 6.05 4.09
C LYS A 132 22.14 6.12 4.65
N ARG A 133 23.00 5.12 4.34
CA ARG A 133 24.42 5.13 4.74
C ARG A 133 25.21 6.19 3.98
N ALA A 134 24.97 6.33 2.68
CA ALA A 134 25.68 7.31 1.84
C ALA A 134 25.36 8.79 2.14
N THR A 135 24.24 9.10 2.81
CA THR A 135 23.90 10.47 3.25
C THR A 135 24.37 10.82 4.67
N HIS A 136 25.03 9.89 5.36
CA HIS A 136 25.57 10.09 6.72
C HIS A 136 27.10 9.93 6.79
N GLU A 137 27.77 9.83 5.63
CA GLU A 137 29.22 10.04 5.46
C GLU A 137 29.45 11.42 4.81
#